data_AF-A0A256YMA5-F1
#
_entry.id   AF-A0A256YMA5-F1
#
_cell.length_a   1.000
_cell.length_b   1.000
_cell.length_c   1.000
_cell.angle_alpha   90.00
_cell.angle_beta   90.00
_cell.angle_gamma   90.00
#
_symmetry.space_group_name_H-M   'P 1'
#
loop_
_entity.id
_entity.type
_entity.pdbx_description
1 polymer ?
#
loop_
_entity_poly.entity_id
_entity_poly.type
_entity_poly.pdbx_seq_one_letter_code
_entity_poly.pdbx_strand_id
1 'polypeptide(L)'
;MEPVLQVALDLVDLNDAMRIANEAVATGYVDWIEVGTPLIKSEGLRAVRRVKENFPDKRIVVDMDVISHPLEFEAAMDTGADIILISGTVPEDMVQKCVKESRKAGVEIMVDLTRVPSASDSLQRLGSMDIDYLLINFDDLEKISNSVVTPIAVAIDSDTKKAADAVDLGASVIILGESIAKASNVQEIKLEAQRRADEENRIQMEEEMRKMEERFKRMLDIEREKIEEERAALRKQRDKIRDEWKRLREEMLKELERERKKRLSEEIMERDKEMEGMEKRRERIGMELGEVEKEWRDIEEVWNKIDKDRLEIQEKRKEIDAEWKKIEKIKKEIERDQERINKQLKEIEEMKRSGVSSLPKLVSRIREIKKKQIEELEKIYEERKNIDERRKDVEAAEKRIKDEREKIKREIKKLESELYKIKTIKKEGKEAPKKKLERVEVDLQRLKEEHKKTKESTKKEDIEDEKIKMMINSLIDLVDENEEIGLKEAAKKLDVNEYLVRRWSRLLEKRNIIEMKTPLLGDIVLRRGANMERLGRVY
;
A
#
# COMPACT_ATOMS: atom_id res chain seq x y z
N MET A 1 45.45 26.77 66.65
CA MET A 1 46.55 25.85 67.02
C MET A 1 46.27 25.37 68.42
N GLU A 2 46.57 24.13 68.77
CA GLU A 2 46.38 23.66 70.15
C GLU A 2 47.35 24.43 71.07
N PRO A 3 46.88 25.08 72.15
CA PRO A 3 47.73 25.91 72.98
C PRO A 3 48.73 25.04 73.76
N VAL A 4 49.97 25.50 73.80
CA VAL A 4 51.02 24.89 74.62
C VAL A 4 50.77 25.24 76.08
N LEU A 5 50.82 24.25 76.97
CA LEU A 5 50.75 24.49 78.42
C LEU A 5 52.15 24.38 79.04
N GLN A 6 52.63 25.49 79.58
CA GLN A 6 53.90 25.59 80.30
C GLN A 6 53.65 25.65 81.81
N VAL A 7 54.40 24.89 82.60
CA VAL A 7 54.39 25.02 84.07
C VAL A 7 55.63 25.78 84.54
N ALA A 8 55.43 26.86 85.29
CA ALA A 8 56.50 27.63 85.91
C ALA A 8 56.82 27.10 87.32
N LEU A 9 58.08 26.74 87.56
CA LEU A 9 58.59 26.27 88.85
C LEU A 9 59.31 27.42 89.58
N ASP A 10 58.55 28.38 90.10
CA ASP A 10 59.03 29.58 90.81
C ASP A 10 59.33 29.33 92.31
N LEU A 11 60.02 28.23 92.58
CA LEU A 11 60.39 27.78 93.91
C LEU A 11 61.83 28.15 94.25
N VAL A 12 62.21 27.98 95.52
CA VAL A 12 63.61 28.13 95.97
C VAL A 12 64.28 26.80 96.34
N ASP A 13 63.50 25.71 96.44
CA ASP A 13 64.00 24.36 96.76
C ASP A 13 63.80 23.42 95.56
N LEU A 14 64.87 22.72 95.18
CA LEU A 14 64.85 21.83 94.01
C LEU A 14 63.97 20.58 94.22
N ASN A 15 63.82 20.08 95.45
CA ASN A 15 63.03 18.87 95.69
C ASN A 15 61.54 19.18 95.55
N ASP A 16 61.09 20.32 96.07
CA ASP A 16 59.71 20.78 95.87
C ASP A 16 59.43 21.05 94.38
N ALA A 17 60.37 21.65 93.65
CA ALA A 17 60.25 21.86 92.22
C ALA A 17 60.11 20.55 91.45
N MET A 18 60.93 19.56 91.78
CA MET A 18 60.84 18.23 91.20
C MET A 18 59.50 17.54 91.54
N ARG A 19 58.97 17.72 92.75
CA ARG A 19 57.67 17.15 93.14
C ARG A 19 56.53 17.77 92.32
N ILE A 20 56.47 19.10 92.23
CA ILE A 20 55.43 19.80 91.46
C ILE A 20 55.54 19.46 89.98
N ALA A 21 56.75 19.44 89.41
CA ALA A 21 56.95 19.06 88.02
C ALA A 21 56.44 17.64 87.72
N ASN A 22 56.68 16.67 88.61
CA ASN A 22 56.14 15.32 88.46
C ASN A 22 54.62 15.29 88.52
N GLU A 23 54.00 16.00 89.48
CA GLU A 23 52.54 16.10 89.60
C GLU A 23 51.93 16.73 88.34
N ALA A 24 52.54 17.79 87.81
CA ALA A 24 52.08 18.52 86.63
C ALA A 24 52.27 17.71 85.32
N VAL A 25 53.38 16.98 85.17
CA VAL A 25 53.59 16.10 84.01
C VAL A 25 52.68 14.88 84.04
N ALA A 26 52.41 14.32 85.22
CA ALA A 26 51.52 13.15 85.38
C ALA A 26 50.08 13.41 84.91
N THR A 27 49.69 14.67 84.72
CA THR A 27 48.41 15.08 84.13
C THR A 27 48.28 14.66 82.66
N GLY A 28 49.41 14.48 81.96
CA GLY A 28 49.47 14.21 80.53
C GLY A 28 49.25 15.44 79.64
N TYR A 29 49.03 16.63 80.21
CA TYR A 29 48.64 17.84 79.47
C TYR A 29 49.70 18.95 79.47
N VAL A 30 50.72 18.87 80.34
CA VAL A 30 51.82 19.84 80.37
C VAL A 30 52.82 19.55 79.26
N ASP A 31 53.12 20.55 78.45
CA ASP A 31 54.03 20.45 77.32
C ASP A 31 55.44 20.91 77.70
N TRP A 32 55.54 22.07 78.36
CA TRP A 32 56.81 22.71 78.70
C TRP A 32 56.98 22.85 80.22
N ILE A 33 58.21 22.74 80.69
CA ILE A 33 58.57 22.94 82.09
C ILE A 33 59.57 24.08 82.17
N GLU A 34 59.20 25.13 82.88
CA GLU A 34 60.04 26.29 83.13
C GLU A 34 60.72 26.17 84.49
N VAL A 35 62.05 26.29 84.48
CA VAL A 35 62.86 26.47 85.68
C VAL A 35 62.91 27.97 85.94
N GLY A 36 62.09 28.41 86.89
CA GLY A 36 61.88 29.83 87.16
C GLY A 36 63.11 30.54 87.72
N THR A 37 63.13 31.87 87.56
CA THR A 37 64.19 32.73 88.07
C THR A 37 64.53 32.50 89.56
N PRO A 38 63.56 32.36 90.50
CA PRO A 38 63.86 32.12 91.91
C PRO A 38 64.64 30.83 92.15
N LEU A 39 64.32 29.78 91.38
CA LEU A 39 64.95 28.46 91.52
C LEU A 39 66.37 28.50 91.00
N ILE A 40 66.60 29.15 89.85
CA ILE A 40 67.93 29.34 89.29
C ILE A 40 68.80 30.19 90.23
N LYS A 41 68.25 31.24 90.86
CA LYS A 41 68.99 32.07 91.82
C LYS A 41 69.35 31.33 93.10
N SER A 42 68.53 30.38 93.55
CA SER A 42 68.76 29.59 94.76
C SER A 42 69.72 28.41 94.51
N GLU A 43 69.47 27.65 93.46
CA GLU A 43 70.10 26.35 93.20
C GLU A 43 71.17 26.41 92.11
N GLY A 44 71.18 27.48 91.32
CA GLY A 44 71.99 27.62 90.12
C GLY A 44 71.46 26.79 88.95
N LEU A 45 72.20 26.84 87.83
CA LEU A 45 71.88 26.11 86.60
C LEU A 45 71.92 24.57 86.73
N ARG A 46 72.31 24.04 87.90
CA ARG A 46 72.16 22.60 88.22
C ARG A 46 70.70 22.16 88.27
N ALA A 47 69.79 23.06 88.65
CA ALA A 47 68.36 22.80 88.68
C ALA A 47 67.85 22.46 87.28
N VAL A 48 68.28 23.21 86.26
CA VAL A 48 67.91 22.96 84.86
C VAL A 48 68.37 21.59 84.39
N ARG A 49 69.63 21.24 84.62
CA ARG A 49 70.16 19.92 84.26
C ARG A 49 69.36 18.81 84.93
N ARG A 50 69.01 18.99 86.22
CA ARG A 50 68.22 18.01 86.96
C ARG A 50 66.81 17.85 86.38
N VAL A 51 66.16 18.95 86.03
CA VAL A 51 64.83 18.92 85.39
C VAL A 51 64.92 18.23 84.02
N LYS A 52 65.90 18.58 83.18
CA LYS A 52 66.10 17.95 81.85
C LYS A 52 66.37 16.45 81.94
N GLU A 53 67.16 16.01 82.92
CA GLU A 53 67.43 14.58 83.17
C GLU A 53 66.17 13.79 83.53
N ASN A 54 65.25 14.39 84.29
CA ASN A 54 64.04 13.70 84.77
C ASN A 54 62.88 13.80 83.76
N PHE A 55 62.88 14.82 82.91
CA PHE A 55 61.84 15.05 81.89
C PHE A 55 62.45 15.26 80.50
N PRO A 56 63.16 14.26 79.95
CA PRO A 56 63.86 14.40 78.67
C PRO A 56 62.90 14.64 77.48
N ASP A 57 61.66 14.17 77.59
CA ASP A 57 60.62 14.30 76.56
C ASP A 57 59.84 15.62 76.63
N LYS A 58 60.15 16.48 77.61
CA LYS A 58 59.53 17.80 77.77
C LYS A 58 60.49 18.88 77.27
N ARG A 59 59.91 19.97 76.76
CA ARG A 59 60.71 21.17 76.48
C ARG A 59 60.99 21.88 77.78
N ILE A 60 62.25 22.24 77.98
CA ILE A 60 62.72 22.91 79.18
C ILE A 60 62.95 24.38 78.86
N VAL A 61 62.21 25.24 79.57
CA VAL A 61 62.35 26.69 79.52
C VAL A 61 63.24 27.11 80.69
N VAL A 62 64.23 27.96 80.43
CA VAL A 62 65.09 28.53 81.46
C VAL A 62 64.80 30.01 81.57
N ASP A 63 64.20 30.43 82.68
CA ASP A 63 63.94 31.83 82.95
C ASP A 63 65.16 32.50 83.58
N MET A 64 65.95 33.14 82.72
CA MET A 64 67.14 33.88 83.12
C MET A 64 66.80 35.32 83.54
N ASP A 65 65.57 35.79 83.32
CA ASP A 65 65.14 37.17 83.57
C ASP A 65 66.16 38.18 82.98
N VAL A 66 66.71 39.08 83.80
CA VAL A 66 67.67 40.10 83.36
C VAL A 66 69.07 39.51 83.19
N ILE A 67 69.55 39.48 81.95
CA ILE A 67 70.93 39.11 81.62
C ILE A 67 71.82 40.35 81.54
N SER A 68 72.93 40.34 82.29
CA SER A 68 73.90 41.44 82.35
C SER A 68 75.15 41.20 81.51
N HIS A 69 75.45 39.94 81.18
CA HIS A 69 76.60 39.55 80.37
C HIS A 69 76.28 38.34 79.45
N PRO A 70 76.77 38.29 78.19
CA PRO A 70 76.47 37.18 77.26
C PRO A 70 76.82 35.78 77.77
N LEU A 71 77.85 35.69 78.63
CA LEU A 71 78.24 34.43 79.29
C LEU A 71 77.10 33.80 80.12
N GLU A 72 76.16 34.59 80.66
CA GLU A 72 75.02 34.05 81.39
C GLU A 72 74.07 33.30 80.45
N PHE A 73 73.84 33.84 79.25
CA PHE A 73 73.04 33.21 78.20
C PHE A 73 73.73 31.93 77.69
N GLU A 74 75.04 32.00 77.43
CA GLU A 74 75.84 30.82 77.04
C GLU A 74 75.80 29.72 78.09
N ALA A 75 75.96 30.07 79.37
CA ALA A 75 75.88 29.11 80.46
C ALA A 75 74.49 28.44 80.54
N ALA A 76 73.40 29.17 80.27
CA ALA A 76 72.05 28.62 80.21
C ALA A 76 71.89 27.64 79.03
N MET A 77 72.43 27.96 77.85
CA MET A 77 72.38 27.06 76.68
C MET A 77 73.05 25.70 76.98
N ASP A 78 74.17 25.72 77.72
CA ASP A 78 74.92 24.51 78.10
C ASP A 78 74.23 23.61 79.16
N THR A 79 73.00 23.95 79.58
CA THR A 79 72.25 23.11 80.53
C THR A 79 71.32 22.09 79.86
N GLY A 80 71.16 22.18 78.54
CA GLY A 80 70.13 21.43 77.81
C GLY A 80 68.77 22.13 77.75
N ALA A 81 68.77 23.45 77.91
CA ALA A 81 67.62 24.31 77.69
C ALA A 81 67.12 24.19 76.23
N ASP A 82 65.81 24.08 76.05
CA ASP A 82 65.19 24.13 74.73
C ASP A 82 64.79 25.57 74.39
N ILE A 83 64.38 26.35 75.40
CA ILE A 83 64.02 27.76 75.29
C ILE A 83 64.70 28.53 76.44
N ILE A 84 65.26 29.71 76.15
CA ILE A 84 65.74 30.62 77.19
C ILE A 84 64.87 31.87 77.17
N LEU A 85 64.29 32.18 78.33
CA LEU A 85 63.51 33.39 78.55
C LEU A 85 64.42 34.49 79.09
N ILE A 86 64.36 35.67 78.47
CA ILE A 86 65.09 36.87 78.90
C ILE A 86 64.15 38.07 79.05
N SER A 87 64.47 38.97 79.97
CA SER A 87 63.72 40.20 80.17
C SER A 87 63.91 41.16 79.00
N GLY A 88 62.81 41.68 78.44
CA GLY A 88 62.82 42.76 77.45
C GLY A 88 63.21 44.13 78.00
N THR A 89 63.52 44.22 79.30
CA THR A 89 64.07 45.44 79.91
C THR A 89 65.57 45.62 79.67
N VAL A 90 66.26 44.57 79.18
CA VAL A 90 67.68 44.65 78.82
C VAL A 90 67.88 45.51 77.56
N PRO A 91 69.06 46.13 77.37
CA PRO A 91 69.37 46.89 76.16
C PRO A 91 69.17 46.06 74.88
N GLU A 92 68.72 46.73 73.80
CA GLU A 92 68.42 46.09 72.51
C GLU A 92 69.63 45.34 71.92
N ASP A 93 70.84 45.87 72.10
CA ASP A 93 72.07 45.21 71.63
C ASP A 93 72.37 43.91 72.40
N MET A 94 71.91 43.80 73.66
CA MET A 94 72.00 42.57 74.44
C MET A 94 71.00 41.52 73.94
N VAL A 95 69.74 41.92 73.68
CA VAL A 95 68.74 41.01 73.07
C VAL A 95 69.26 40.47 71.74
N GLN A 96 69.81 41.35 70.89
CA GLN A 96 70.37 40.95 69.59
C GLN A 96 71.53 39.96 69.72
N LYS A 97 72.40 40.13 70.72
CA LYS A 97 73.48 39.17 71.02
C LYS A 97 72.91 37.82 71.44
N CYS A 98 71.92 37.80 72.34
CA CYS A 98 71.28 36.56 72.79
C CYS A 98 70.60 35.82 71.64
N VAL A 99 69.83 36.52 70.80
CA VAL A 99 69.22 35.96 69.57
C VAL A 99 70.30 35.35 68.65
N LYS A 100 71.43 36.03 68.47
CA LYS A 100 72.51 35.52 67.62
C LYS A 100 73.14 34.25 68.19
N GLU A 101 73.37 34.19 69.50
CA GLU A 101 73.94 33.00 70.14
C GLU A 101 72.94 31.83 70.18
N SER A 102 71.66 32.12 70.43
CA SER A 102 70.59 31.10 70.46
C SER A 102 70.50 30.35 69.13
N ARG A 103 70.58 31.07 68.00
CA ARG A 103 70.59 30.51 66.65
C ARG A 103 71.79 29.62 66.36
N LYS A 104 72.97 29.90 66.94
CA LYS A 104 74.14 29.04 66.78
C LYS A 104 74.01 27.72 67.54
N ALA A 105 73.37 27.76 68.70
CA ALA A 105 73.19 26.60 69.57
C ALA A 105 71.93 25.79 69.26
N GLY A 106 71.01 26.33 68.44
CA GLY A 106 69.72 25.70 68.17
C GLY A 106 68.75 25.78 69.34
N VAL A 107 68.91 26.80 70.19
CA VAL A 107 68.05 27.08 71.34
C VAL A 107 67.11 28.22 70.97
N GLU A 108 65.85 28.11 71.33
CA GLU A 108 64.85 29.16 71.09
C GLU A 108 64.91 30.25 72.16
N ILE A 109 64.42 31.44 71.82
CA ILE A 109 64.42 32.59 72.74
C ILE A 109 63.02 33.13 72.95
N MET A 110 62.65 33.29 74.22
CA MET A 110 61.45 33.99 74.65
C MET A 110 61.85 35.33 75.25
N VAL A 111 61.18 36.42 74.84
CA VAL A 111 61.43 37.75 75.40
C VAL A 111 60.24 38.19 76.23
N ASP A 112 60.48 38.46 77.52
CA ASP A 112 59.47 38.93 78.46
C ASP A 112 59.28 40.45 78.41
N LEU A 113 58.14 40.86 77.88
CA LEU A 113 57.72 42.25 77.75
C LEU A 113 56.72 42.67 78.84
N THR A 114 56.42 41.80 79.82
CA THR A 114 55.43 42.11 80.87
C THR A 114 55.85 43.28 81.76
N ARG A 115 57.16 43.51 81.90
CA ARG A 115 57.75 44.55 82.76
C ARG A 115 58.26 45.78 82.00
N VAL A 116 58.06 45.84 80.68
CA VAL A 116 58.42 47.04 79.91
C VAL A 116 57.30 48.10 79.99
N PRO A 117 57.61 49.40 79.88
CA PRO A 117 56.58 50.45 79.97
C PRO A 117 55.49 50.37 78.88
N SER A 118 55.83 49.83 77.71
CA SER A 118 54.93 49.68 76.57
C SER A 118 55.38 48.49 75.72
N ALA A 119 54.61 47.40 75.75
CA ALA A 119 54.91 46.21 74.97
C ALA A 119 54.88 46.52 73.46
N SER A 120 53.92 47.31 72.98
CA SER A 120 53.83 47.72 71.57
C SER A 120 55.06 48.50 71.10
N ASP A 121 55.59 49.43 71.92
CA ASP A 121 56.80 50.20 71.55
C ASP A 121 58.06 49.32 71.60
N SER A 122 58.12 48.36 72.52
CA SER A 122 59.18 47.34 72.53
C SER A 122 59.13 46.46 71.29
N LEU A 123 57.94 46.07 70.82
CA LEU A 123 57.79 45.26 69.61
C LEU A 123 58.24 46.00 68.35
N GLN A 124 58.02 47.32 68.25
CA GLN A 124 58.54 48.09 67.11
C GLN A 124 60.07 48.10 67.07
N ARG A 125 60.72 48.12 68.24
CA ARG A 125 62.19 48.09 68.37
C ARG A 125 62.75 46.69 68.12
N LEU A 126 62.13 45.68 68.72
CA LEU A 126 62.59 44.29 68.65
C LEU A 126 62.11 43.54 67.39
N GLY A 127 61.13 44.06 66.66
CA GLY A 127 60.39 43.32 65.63
C GLY A 127 61.20 42.90 64.40
N SER A 128 62.40 43.46 64.18
CA SER A 128 63.33 42.97 63.16
C SER A 128 64.21 41.81 63.63
N MET A 129 64.17 41.48 64.91
CA MET A 129 64.92 40.37 65.49
C MET A 129 64.14 39.08 65.35
N ASP A 130 64.87 37.99 65.11
CA ASP A 130 64.32 36.65 64.99
C ASP A 130 64.05 36.06 66.39
N ILE A 131 63.01 36.56 67.05
CA ILE A 131 62.55 36.13 68.37
C ILE A 131 61.49 35.04 68.19
N ASP A 132 61.61 33.93 68.92
CA ASP A 132 60.72 32.77 68.78
C ASP A 132 59.41 32.96 69.53
N TYR A 133 59.45 33.57 70.73
CA TYR A 133 58.27 33.79 71.56
C TYR A 133 58.29 35.15 72.27
N LEU A 134 57.11 35.71 72.48
CA LEU A 134 56.91 36.94 73.24
C LEU A 134 56.06 36.64 74.47
N LEU A 135 56.56 36.91 75.67
CA LEU A 135 55.74 36.89 76.88
C LEU A 135 55.18 38.30 77.12
N ILE A 136 53.84 38.42 77.17
CA ILE A 136 53.15 39.70 77.38
C ILE A 136 52.09 39.60 78.47
N ASN A 137 51.61 40.76 78.93
CA ASN A 137 50.48 40.82 79.85
C ASN A 137 49.17 40.44 79.13
N PHE A 138 48.26 39.77 79.84
CA PHE A 138 46.94 39.38 79.33
C PHE A 138 46.16 40.58 78.74
N ASP A 139 46.20 41.74 79.42
CA ASP A 139 45.47 42.95 79.00
C ASP A 139 45.99 43.57 77.69
N ASP A 140 47.20 43.22 77.26
CA ASP A 140 47.80 43.67 76.00
C ASP A 140 47.59 42.67 74.86
N LEU A 141 47.12 41.45 75.16
CA LEU A 141 47.06 40.33 74.22
C LEU A 141 46.22 40.63 72.98
N GLU A 142 44.97 41.07 73.15
CA GLU A 142 44.05 41.35 72.03
C GLU A 142 44.62 42.37 71.04
N LYS A 143 45.32 43.39 71.57
CA LYS A 143 45.92 44.45 70.76
C LYS A 143 47.15 43.95 70.00
N ILE A 144 47.96 43.11 70.66
CA ILE A 144 49.25 42.66 70.13
C ILE A 144 49.10 41.47 69.20
N SER A 145 48.25 40.48 69.52
CA SER A 145 48.10 39.24 68.76
C SER A 145 47.73 39.46 67.30
N ASN A 146 46.97 40.51 67.00
CA ASN A 146 46.62 40.91 65.64
C ASN A 146 47.75 41.62 64.86
N SER A 147 48.83 42.02 65.55
CA SER A 147 49.90 42.86 65.01
C SER A 147 51.24 42.14 64.84
N VAL A 148 51.38 40.91 65.34
CA VAL A 148 52.62 40.12 65.28
C VAL A 148 52.34 38.71 64.78
N VAL A 149 53.33 38.15 64.08
CA VAL A 149 53.30 36.73 63.66
C VAL A 149 54.00 35.84 64.70
N THR A 150 54.87 36.42 65.53
CA THR A 150 55.59 35.72 66.59
C THR A 150 54.61 35.14 67.61
N PRO A 151 54.68 33.83 67.92
CA PRO A 151 53.86 33.20 68.94
C PRO A 151 53.93 33.90 70.30
N ILE A 152 52.77 34.10 70.91
CA ILE A 152 52.64 34.84 72.17
C ILE A 152 52.44 33.87 73.33
N ALA A 153 53.21 34.07 74.38
CA ALA A 153 53.03 33.47 75.69
C ALA A 153 52.31 34.45 76.64
N VAL A 154 51.43 33.93 77.49
CA VAL A 154 50.81 34.70 78.58
C VAL A 154 50.86 33.91 79.87
N ALA A 155 51.32 34.55 80.94
CA ALA A 155 51.32 33.99 82.28
C ALA A 155 49.97 34.19 82.97
N ILE A 156 49.42 33.11 83.52
CA ILE A 156 48.15 33.07 84.23
C ILE A 156 48.41 32.50 85.63
N ASP A 157 47.95 33.24 86.64
CA ASP A 157 48.32 33.07 88.04
C ASP A 157 47.41 32.08 88.80
N SER A 158 46.10 32.35 88.84
CA SER A 158 45.09 31.54 89.54
C SER A 158 43.77 31.33 88.79
N ASP A 159 43.51 32.06 87.70
CA ASP A 159 42.19 32.06 87.02
C ASP A 159 42.18 31.19 85.74
N THR A 160 41.62 29.97 85.85
CA THR A 160 41.51 29.03 84.73
C THR A 160 40.62 29.54 83.60
N LYS A 161 39.70 30.48 83.85
CA LYS A 161 38.87 31.08 82.78
C LYS A 161 39.70 32.04 81.93
N LYS A 162 40.56 32.83 82.57
CA LYS A 162 41.51 33.70 81.84
C LYS A 162 42.46 32.91 80.96
N ALA A 163 42.84 31.69 81.36
CA ALA A 163 43.65 30.83 80.52
C ALA A 163 42.93 30.43 79.21
N ALA A 164 41.63 30.08 79.27
CA ALA A 164 40.85 29.79 78.06
C ALA A 164 40.63 31.05 77.20
N ASP A 165 40.30 32.17 77.84
CA ASP A 165 40.10 33.45 77.14
C ASP A 165 41.40 33.94 76.47
N ALA A 166 42.58 33.66 77.05
CA ALA A 166 43.86 33.98 76.44
C ALA A 166 44.08 33.21 75.13
N VAL A 167 43.65 31.95 75.07
CA VAL A 167 43.73 31.15 73.83
C VAL A 167 42.85 31.76 72.75
N ASP A 168 41.62 32.13 73.10
CA ASP A 168 40.67 32.78 72.17
C ASP A 168 41.20 34.13 71.65
N LEU A 169 41.95 34.87 72.48
CA LEU A 169 42.59 36.13 72.12
C LEU A 169 43.91 35.97 71.34
N GLY A 170 44.36 34.74 71.09
CA GLY A 170 45.50 34.43 70.23
C GLY A 170 46.80 34.02 70.94
N ALA A 171 46.76 33.74 72.24
CA ALA A 171 47.93 33.18 72.93
C ALA A 171 48.25 31.76 72.41
N SER A 172 49.51 31.52 72.10
CA SER A 172 50.04 30.23 71.65
C SER A 172 50.59 29.39 72.80
N VAL A 173 51.04 30.05 73.88
CA VAL A 173 51.58 29.41 75.08
C VAL A 173 50.88 29.99 76.31
N ILE A 174 50.38 29.13 77.19
CA ILE A 174 49.82 29.53 78.48
C ILE A 174 50.79 29.07 79.57
N ILE A 175 51.39 30.03 80.28
CA ILE A 175 52.28 29.77 81.40
C ILE A 175 51.45 29.72 82.68
N LEU A 176 51.47 28.57 83.34
CA LEU A 176 50.72 28.29 84.55
C LEU A 176 51.66 28.35 85.76
N GLY A 177 51.34 29.23 86.71
CA GLY A 177 52.01 29.23 88.01
C GLY A 177 51.69 27.98 88.83
N GLU A 178 52.49 27.72 89.87
CA GLU A 178 52.37 26.56 90.75
C GLU A 178 50.96 26.36 91.35
N SER A 179 50.23 27.44 91.60
CA SER A 179 48.87 27.42 92.15
C SER A 179 47.84 26.77 91.21
N ILE A 180 48.03 26.87 89.88
CA ILE A 180 47.13 26.30 88.87
C ILE A 180 47.64 24.98 88.33
N ALA A 181 48.95 24.69 88.43
CA ALA A 181 49.60 23.50 87.88
C ALA A 181 49.13 22.13 88.45
N LYS A 182 47.97 22.08 89.10
CA LYS A 182 47.27 20.87 89.53
C LYS A 182 46.49 20.24 88.38
N ALA A 183 46.44 18.91 88.38
CA ALA A 183 45.85 18.09 87.32
C ALA A 183 44.45 18.49 86.85
N SER A 184 43.55 18.84 87.78
CA SER A 184 42.17 19.19 87.44
C SER A 184 42.06 20.43 86.56
N ASN A 185 42.93 21.41 86.78
CA ASN A 185 42.83 22.72 86.14
C ASN A 185 43.44 22.69 84.73
N VAL A 186 44.58 22.01 84.57
CA VAL A 186 45.27 21.86 83.29
C VAL A 186 44.37 21.11 82.28
N GLN A 187 43.67 20.08 82.74
CA GLN A 187 42.73 19.32 81.92
C GLN A 187 41.51 20.16 81.50
N GLU A 188 40.94 20.94 82.42
CA GLU A 188 39.77 21.78 82.16
C GLU A 188 40.05 22.84 81.08
N ILE A 189 41.21 23.51 81.15
CA ILE A 189 41.63 24.52 80.17
C ILE A 189 41.72 23.92 78.76
N LYS A 190 42.37 22.75 78.62
CA LYS A 190 42.59 22.12 77.31
C LYS A 190 41.27 21.65 76.69
N LEU A 191 40.38 21.07 77.50
CA LEU A 191 39.08 20.58 77.04
C LEU A 191 38.15 21.72 76.59
N GLU A 192 38.13 22.83 77.34
CA GLU A 192 37.29 23.99 76.99
C GLU A 192 37.81 24.70 75.73
N ALA A 193 39.14 24.88 75.60
CA ALA A 193 39.74 25.44 74.39
C ALA A 193 39.45 24.59 73.15
N GLN A 194 39.54 23.25 73.26
CA GLN A 194 39.23 22.34 72.17
C GLN A 194 37.74 22.41 71.78
N ARG A 195 36.85 22.46 72.76
CA ARG A 195 35.40 22.56 72.54
C ARG A 195 35.01 23.83 71.79
N ARG A 196 35.63 24.97 72.11
CA ARG A 196 35.37 26.25 71.43
C ARG A 196 35.85 26.22 69.97
N ALA A 197 37.05 25.69 69.73
CA ALA A 197 37.59 25.55 68.39
C ALA A 197 36.74 24.63 67.49
N ASP A 198 36.23 23.53 68.03
CA ASP A 198 35.34 22.61 67.29
C ASP A 198 34.01 23.27 66.90
N GLU A 199 33.45 24.09 67.78
CA GLU A 199 32.19 24.81 67.53
C GLU A 199 32.36 25.90 66.45
N GLU A 200 33.47 26.63 66.48
CA GLU A 200 33.76 27.65 65.46
C GLU A 200 33.97 27.03 64.08
N ASN A 201 34.73 25.92 64.00
CA ASN A 201 34.90 25.15 62.76
C ASN A 201 33.56 24.65 62.20
N ARG A 202 32.64 24.20 63.07
CA ARG A 202 31.31 23.76 62.67
C ARG A 202 30.50 24.89 62.03
N ILE A 203 30.48 26.07 62.66
CA ILE A 203 29.77 27.25 62.14
C ILE A 203 30.33 27.66 60.77
N GLN A 204 31.66 27.67 60.64
CA GLN A 204 32.31 28.03 59.37
C GLN A 204 31.98 27.02 58.26
N MET A 205 32.00 25.71 58.56
CA MET A 205 31.60 24.68 57.59
C MET A 205 30.14 24.82 57.16
N GLU A 206 29.21 25.09 58.09
CA GLU A 206 27.79 25.30 57.76
C GLU A 206 27.60 26.52 56.84
N GLU A 207 28.34 27.60 57.06
CA GLU A 207 28.25 28.79 56.22
C GLU A 207 28.81 28.56 54.80
N GLU A 208 29.93 27.82 54.69
CA GLU A 208 30.49 27.42 53.40
C GLU A 208 29.55 26.49 52.62
N MET A 209 28.94 25.51 53.30
CA MET A 209 27.95 24.62 52.71
C MET A 209 26.75 25.40 52.17
N ARG A 210 26.23 26.36 52.93
CA ARG A 210 25.13 27.23 52.46
C ARG A 210 25.52 28.04 51.22
N LYS A 211 26.72 28.61 51.20
CA LYS A 211 27.24 29.35 50.02
C LYS A 211 27.39 28.43 48.81
N MET A 212 27.81 27.17 49.01
CA MET A 212 27.93 26.18 47.94
C MET A 212 26.56 25.78 47.39
N GLU A 213 25.56 25.53 48.24
CA GLU A 213 24.19 25.21 47.83
C GLU A 213 23.56 26.33 46.99
N GLU A 214 23.74 27.59 47.40
CA GLU A 214 23.27 28.73 46.61
C GLU A 214 23.91 28.80 45.22
N ARG A 215 25.23 28.55 45.13
CA ARG A 215 25.94 28.51 43.84
C ARG A 215 25.42 27.39 42.96
N PHE A 216 25.20 26.20 43.53
CA PHE A 216 24.69 25.05 42.79
C PHE A 216 23.28 25.32 42.25
N LYS A 217 22.41 25.94 43.08
CA LYS A 217 21.06 26.32 42.66
C LYS A 217 21.07 27.30 41.48
N ARG A 218 21.91 28.35 41.53
CA ARG A 218 22.04 29.31 40.41
C ARG A 218 22.53 28.62 39.13
N MET A 219 23.47 27.67 39.24
CA MET A 219 23.96 26.92 38.09
C MET A 219 22.85 26.07 37.44
N LEU A 220 22.04 25.39 38.25
CA LEU A 220 20.89 24.62 37.77
C LEU A 220 19.85 25.51 37.08
N ASP A 221 19.60 26.71 37.59
CA ASP A 221 18.65 27.65 37.00
C ASP A 221 19.13 28.14 35.62
N ILE A 222 20.42 28.49 35.49
CA ILE A 222 21.04 28.85 34.20
C ILE A 222 20.93 27.70 33.20
N GLU A 223 21.19 26.46 33.64
CA GLU A 223 21.15 25.32 32.75
C GLU A 223 19.72 24.98 32.31
N ARG A 224 18.72 25.15 33.20
CA ARG A 224 17.30 25.05 32.82
C ARG A 224 16.91 26.09 31.78
N GLU A 225 17.36 27.34 31.92
CA GLU A 225 17.07 28.40 30.95
C GLU A 225 17.62 28.06 29.56
N LYS A 226 18.89 27.61 29.47
CA LYS A 226 19.46 27.14 28.19
C LYS A 226 18.65 26.02 27.55
N ILE A 227 18.25 25.03 28.33
CA ILE A 227 17.44 23.91 27.84
C ILE A 227 16.09 24.40 27.29
N GLU A 228 15.45 25.36 27.95
CA GLU A 228 14.19 25.93 27.45
C GLU A 228 14.38 26.76 26.18
N GLU A 229 15.48 27.52 26.05
CA GLU A 229 15.82 28.23 24.81
C GLU A 229 16.06 27.26 23.64
N GLU A 230 16.82 26.19 23.84
CA GLU A 230 17.04 25.15 22.84
C GLU A 230 15.73 24.46 22.42
N ARG A 231 14.88 24.12 23.40
CA ARG A 231 13.54 23.57 23.13
C ARG A 231 12.68 24.52 22.31
N ALA A 232 12.73 25.82 22.60
CA ALA A 232 12.00 26.84 21.84
C ALA A 232 12.51 26.93 20.39
N ALA A 233 13.83 26.86 20.18
CA ALA A 233 14.43 26.84 18.84
C ALA A 233 14.01 25.58 18.05
N LEU A 234 14.05 24.40 18.67
CA LEU A 234 13.59 23.15 18.06
C LEU A 234 12.10 23.18 17.70
N ARG A 235 11.25 23.77 18.55
CA ARG A 235 9.82 23.97 18.24
C ARG A 235 9.64 24.81 16.97
N LYS A 236 10.37 25.92 16.84
CA LYS A 236 10.34 26.76 15.63
C LYS A 236 10.77 26.00 14.38
N GLN A 237 11.85 25.20 14.46
CA GLN A 237 12.29 24.36 13.34
C GLN A 237 11.24 23.32 12.95
N ARG A 238 10.67 22.62 13.93
CA ARG A 238 9.61 21.64 13.70
C ARG A 238 8.39 22.26 13.03
N ASP A 239 7.98 23.45 13.46
CA ASP A 239 6.82 24.13 12.89
C ASP A 239 7.11 24.60 11.44
N LYS A 240 8.33 25.06 11.15
CA LYS A 240 8.78 25.36 9.77
C LYS A 240 8.71 24.12 8.87
N ILE A 241 9.23 22.99 9.34
CA ILE A 241 9.17 21.70 8.61
C ILE A 241 7.71 21.31 8.39
N ARG A 242 6.86 21.42 9.41
CA ARG A 242 5.43 21.09 9.31
C ARG A 242 4.74 21.92 8.23
N ASP A 243 5.01 23.22 8.15
CA ASP A 243 4.39 24.09 7.17
C ASP A 243 4.93 23.85 5.75
N GLU A 244 6.22 23.52 5.62
CA GLU A 244 6.81 23.07 4.35
C GLU A 244 6.17 21.76 3.86
N TRP A 245 5.96 20.79 4.75
CA TRP A 245 5.24 19.54 4.44
C TRP A 245 3.79 19.80 4.01
N LYS A 246 3.08 20.71 4.67
CA LYS A 246 1.73 21.10 4.24
C LYS A 246 1.74 21.68 2.84
N ARG A 247 2.67 22.60 2.55
CA ARG A 247 2.81 23.21 1.24
C ARG A 247 3.12 22.17 0.15
N LEU A 248 4.11 21.31 0.38
CA LEU A 248 4.47 20.22 -0.55
C LEU A 248 3.29 19.28 -0.79
N ARG A 249 2.53 18.95 0.25
CA ARG A 249 1.34 18.11 0.13
C ARG A 249 0.27 18.77 -0.73
N GLU A 250 0.03 20.07 -0.56
CA GLU A 250 -0.91 20.82 -1.40
C GLU A 250 -0.44 20.94 -2.85
N GLU A 251 0.86 21.15 -3.08
CA GLU A 251 1.45 21.16 -4.42
C GLU A 251 1.30 19.78 -5.10
N MET A 252 1.64 18.69 -4.40
CA MET A 252 1.42 17.33 -4.90
C MET A 252 -0.04 17.03 -5.23
N LEU A 253 -0.97 17.44 -4.37
CA LEU A 253 -2.41 17.25 -4.61
C LEU A 253 -2.86 18.00 -5.88
N LYS A 254 -2.40 19.23 -6.08
CA LYS A 254 -2.67 20.01 -7.30
C LYS A 254 -2.08 19.36 -8.54
N GLU A 255 -0.87 18.81 -8.45
CA GLU A 255 -0.20 18.06 -9.53
C GLU A 255 -1.04 16.83 -9.92
N LEU A 256 -1.41 16.01 -8.94
CA LEU A 256 -2.26 14.82 -9.11
C LEU A 256 -3.61 15.16 -9.71
N GLU A 257 -4.25 16.24 -9.28
CA GLU A 257 -5.51 16.70 -9.87
C GLU A 257 -5.34 17.15 -11.32
N ARG A 258 -4.24 17.84 -11.67
CA ARG A 258 -3.93 18.23 -13.05
C ARG A 258 -3.70 17.01 -13.93
N GLU A 259 -2.88 16.06 -13.49
CA GLU A 259 -2.61 14.82 -14.22
C GLU A 259 -3.89 13.99 -14.41
N ARG A 260 -4.70 13.86 -13.36
CA ARG A 260 -5.98 13.16 -13.43
C ARG A 260 -6.94 13.84 -14.41
N LYS A 261 -7.05 15.18 -14.37
CA LYS A 261 -7.86 15.94 -15.33
C LYS A 261 -7.35 15.77 -16.77
N LYS A 262 -6.03 15.79 -16.97
CA LYS A 262 -5.42 15.57 -18.29
C LYS A 262 -5.73 14.17 -18.83
N ARG A 263 -5.52 13.12 -18.02
CA ARG A 263 -5.83 11.73 -18.40
C ARG A 263 -7.32 11.56 -18.70
N LEU A 264 -8.20 12.11 -17.86
CA LEU A 264 -9.64 12.05 -18.09
C LEU A 264 -10.03 12.77 -19.39
N SER A 265 -9.41 13.92 -19.67
CA SER A 265 -9.63 14.66 -20.92
C SER A 265 -9.15 13.88 -22.15
N GLU A 266 -8.02 13.16 -22.06
CA GLU A 266 -7.51 12.29 -23.12
C GLU A 266 -8.45 11.09 -23.35
N GLU A 267 -8.91 10.43 -22.28
CA GLU A 267 -9.89 9.34 -22.35
C GLU A 267 -11.24 9.79 -22.95
N ILE A 268 -11.71 11.00 -22.61
CA ILE A 268 -12.93 11.56 -23.19
C ILE A 268 -12.73 11.81 -24.69
N MET A 269 -11.61 12.43 -25.09
CA MET A 269 -11.31 12.66 -26.51
C MET A 269 -11.21 11.36 -27.31
N GLU A 270 -10.64 10.30 -26.73
CA GLU A 270 -10.55 8.99 -27.38
C GLU A 270 -11.94 8.35 -27.53
N ARG A 271 -12.76 8.38 -26.48
CA ARG A 271 -14.16 7.92 -26.54
C ARG A 271 -15.00 8.71 -27.54
N ASP A 272 -14.82 10.03 -27.63
CA ASP A 272 -15.53 10.87 -28.59
C ASP A 272 -15.16 10.50 -30.03
N LYS A 273 -13.87 10.23 -30.31
CA LYS A 273 -13.42 9.72 -31.62
C LYS A 273 -14.01 8.35 -31.95
N GLU A 274 -14.05 7.46 -30.96
CA GLU A 274 -14.69 6.15 -31.14
C GLU A 274 -16.17 6.32 -31.47
N MET A 275 -16.89 7.15 -30.71
CA MET A 275 -18.30 7.48 -30.91
C MET A 275 -18.56 8.07 -32.31
N GLU A 276 -17.74 9.02 -32.76
CA GLU A 276 -17.84 9.59 -34.11
C GLU A 276 -17.64 8.51 -35.19
N GLY A 277 -16.69 7.59 -34.99
CA GLY A 277 -16.49 6.42 -35.85
C GLY A 277 -17.71 5.47 -35.84
N MET A 278 -18.36 5.31 -34.68
CA MET A 278 -19.59 4.54 -34.57
C MET A 278 -20.77 5.19 -35.30
N GLU A 279 -20.92 6.50 -35.19
CA GLU A 279 -21.96 7.28 -35.85
C GLU A 279 -21.82 7.22 -37.37
N LYS A 280 -20.62 7.46 -37.90
CA LYS A 280 -20.32 7.29 -39.33
C LYS A 280 -20.66 5.88 -39.84
N ARG A 281 -20.39 4.84 -39.04
CA ARG A 281 -20.78 3.45 -39.37
C ARG A 281 -22.30 3.26 -39.32
N ARG A 282 -23.00 3.88 -38.36
CA ARG A 282 -24.47 3.84 -38.24
C ARG A 282 -25.15 4.53 -39.41
N GLU A 283 -24.63 5.68 -39.86
CA GLU A 283 -25.10 6.40 -41.04
C GLU A 283 -24.96 5.55 -42.30
N ARG A 284 -23.79 4.92 -42.50
CA ARG A 284 -23.57 4.02 -43.64
C ARG A 284 -24.56 2.85 -43.66
N ILE A 285 -24.75 2.18 -42.53
CA ILE A 285 -25.73 1.10 -42.39
C ILE A 285 -27.15 1.63 -42.66
N GLY A 286 -27.47 2.84 -42.23
CA GLY A 286 -28.75 3.49 -42.51
C GLY A 286 -28.99 3.74 -43.99
N MET A 287 -27.95 4.15 -44.74
CA MET A 287 -28.02 4.31 -46.21
C MET A 287 -28.22 2.96 -46.91
N GLU A 288 -27.41 1.95 -46.56
CA GLU A 288 -27.51 0.58 -47.11
C GLU A 288 -28.90 -0.04 -46.86
N LEU A 289 -29.45 0.12 -45.65
CA LEU A 289 -30.81 -0.32 -45.35
C LEU A 289 -31.87 0.41 -46.17
N GLY A 290 -31.66 1.70 -46.45
CA GLY A 290 -32.54 2.50 -47.30
C GLY A 290 -32.55 2.03 -48.75
N GLU A 291 -31.42 1.55 -49.27
CA GLU A 291 -31.32 0.94 -50.61
C GLU A 291 -32.04 -0.41 -50.65
N VAL A 292 -31.81 -1.27 -49.66
CA VAL A 292 -32.52 -2.54 -49.50
C VAL A 292 -34.04 -2.32 -49.40
N GLU A 293 -34.51 -1.31 -48.65
CA GLU A 293 -35.94 -0.93 -48.57
C GLU A 293 -36.54 -0.46 -49.91
N LYS A 294 -35.73 0.04 -50.84
CA LYS A 294 -36.18 0.41 -52.19
C LYS A 294 -36.26 -0.82 -53.08
N GLU A 295 -35.23 -1.65 -53.11
CA GLU A 295 -35.21 -2.88 -53.90
C GLU A 295 -36.35 -3.84 -53.51
N TRP A 296 -36.67 -3.93 -52.21
CA TRP A 296 -37.82 -4.70 -51.75
C TRP A 296 -39.16 -4.18 -52.28
N ARG A 297 -39.33 -2.86 -52.38
CA ARG A 297 -40.54 -2.26 -52.95
C ARG A 297 -40.66 -2.56 -54.45
N ASP A 298 -39.56 -2.47 -55.18
CA ASP A 298 -39.55 -2.80 -56.61
C ASP A 298 -39.89 -4.29 -56.84
N ILE A 299 -39.37 -5.19 -56.00
CA ILE A 299 -39.70 -6.62 -56.04
C ILE A 299 -41.19 -6.85 -55.73
N GLU A 300 -41.75 -6.16 -54.75
CA GLU A 300 -43.17 -6.27 -54.38
C GLU A 300 -44.09 -5.82 -55.51
N GLU A 301 -43.77 -4.71 -56.20
CA GLU A 301 -44.52 -4.24 -57.37
C GLU A 301 -44.50 -5.25 -58.52
N VAL A 302 -43.33 -5.81 -58.84
CA VAL A 302 -43.20 -6.85 -59.88
C VAL A 302 -43.98 -8.10 -59.49
N TRP A 303 -43.93 -8.51 -58.22
CA TRP A 303 -44.64 -9.70 -57.76
C TRP A 303 -46.16 -9.53 -57.85
N ASN A 304 -46.68 -8.36 -57.47
CA ASN A 304 -48.11 -8.04 -57.62
C ASN A 304 -48.56 -8.10 -59.08
N LYS A 305 -47.72 -7.63 -60.02
CA LYS A 305 -48.00 -7.72 -61.45
C LYS A 305 -48.04 -9.17 -61.92
N ILE A 306 -47.05 -9.98 -61.53
CA ILE A 306 -47.00 -11.41 -61.87
C ILE A 306 -48.22 -12.17 -61.33
N ASP A 307 -48.69 -11.86 -60.13
CA ASP A 307 -49.85 -12.55 -59.56
C ASP A 307 -51.15 -12.15 -60.26
N LYS A 308 -51.28 -10.88 -60.68
CA LYS A 308 -52.38 -10.44 -61.55
C LYS A 308 -52.36 -11.16 -62.91
N ASP A 309 -51.22 -11.20 -63.58
CA ASP A 309 -51.06 -11.85 -64.89
C ASP A 309 -51.36 -13.36 -64.79
N ARG A 310 -50.94 -14.01 -63.69
CA ARG A 310 -51.27 -15.41 -63.41
C ARG A 310 -52.78 -15.63 -63.30
N LEU A 311 -53.50 -14.76 -62.57
CA LEU A 311 -54.96 -14.89 -62.42
C LEU A 311 -55.67 -14.73 -63.77
N GLU A 312 -55.26 -13.77 -64.58
CA GLU A 312 -55.81 -13.58 -65.93
C GLU A 312 -55.55 -14.78 -66.84
N ILE A 313 -54.35 -15.37 -66.78
CA ILE A 313 -54.01 -16.59 -67.53
C ILE A 313 -54.80 -17.79 -67.03
N GLN A 314 -55.02 -17.93 -65.73
CA GLN A 314 -55.84 -19.02 -65.18
C GLN A 314 -57.29 -18.93 -65.66
N GLU A 315 -57.87 -17.75 -65.74
CA GLU A 315 -59.22 -17.57 -66.31
C GLU A 315 -59.26 -17.92 -67.80
N LYS A 316 -58.30 -17.41 -68.60
CA LYS A 316 -58.18 -17.78 -70.02
C LYS A 316 -58.03 -19.30 -70.23
N ARG A 317 -57.28 -19.97 -69.35
CA ARG A 317 -57.13 -21.44 -69.38
C ARG A 317 -58.45 -22.15 -69.10
N LYS A 318 -59.25 -21.69 -68.13
CA LYS A 318 -60.59 -22.23 -67.86
C LYS A 318 -61.53 -22.06 -69.04
N GLU A 319 -61.49 -20.89 -69.70
CA GLU A 319 -62.29 -20.63 -70.90
C GLU A 319 -61.91 -21.59 -72.04
N ILE A 320 -60.61 -21.73 -72.31
CA ILE A 320 -60.09 -22.66 -73.31
C ILE A 320 -60.48 -24.12 -72.96
N ASP A 321 -60.34 -24.55 -71.71
CA ASP A 321 -60.73 -25.89 -71.26
C ASP A 321 -62.25 -26.13 -71.44
N ALA A 322 -63.08 -25.10 -71.23
CA ALA A 322 -64.52 -25.19 -71.44
C ALA A 322 -64.88 -25.28 -72.94
N GLU A 323 -64.21 -24.50 -73.80
CA GLU A 323 -64.33 -24.60 -75.26
C GLU A 323 -63.91 -25.99 -75.76
N TRP A 324 -62.78 -26.52 -75.28
CA TRP A 324 -62.32 -27.87 -75.60
C TRP A 324 -63.33 -28.96 -75.24
N LYS A 325 -63.95 -28.87 -74.06
CA LYS A 325 -65.00 -29.83 -73.66
C LYS A 325 -66.21 -29.79 -74.58
N LYS A 326 -66.60 -28.62 -75.08
CA LYS A 326 -67.70 -28.48 -76.06
C LYS A 326 -67.32 -29.16 -77.38
N ILE A 327 -66.11 -28.90 -77.89
CA ILE A 327 -65.61 -29.52 -79.11
C ILE A 327 -65.51 -31.04 -78.95
N GLU A 328 -65.02 -31.54 -77.81
CA GLU A 328 -64.92 -32.97 -77.55
C GLU A 328 -66.30 -33.64 -77.51
N LYS A 329 -67.32 -32.94 -76.99
CA LYS A 329 -68.70 -33.42 -77.01
C LYS A 329 -69.26 -33.50 -78.43
N ILE A 330 -69.06 -32.47 -79.23
CA ILE A 330 -69.47 -32.45 -80.65
C ILE A 330 -68.76 -33.55 -81.42
N LYS A 331 -67.45 -33.74 -81.19
CA LYS A 331 -66.67 -34.82 -81.79
C LYS A 331 -67.27 -36.20 -81.48
N LYS A 332 -67.64 -36.45 -80.21
CA LYS A 332 -68.31 -37.71 -79.80
C LYS A 332 -69.68 -37.88 -80.45
N GLU A 333 -70.44 -36.80 -80.65
CA GLU A 333 -71.71 -36.83 -81.37
C GLU A 333 -71.51 -37.20 -82.85
N ILE A 334 -70.53 -36.58 -83.51
CA ILE A 334 -70.15 -36.90 -84.90
C ILE A 334 -69.67 -38.36 -85.02
N GLU A 335 -68.84 -38.85 -84.09
CA GLU A 335 -68.38 -40.24 -84.07
C GLU A 335 -69.57 -41.23 -83.97
N ARG A 336 -70.57 -40.95 -83.11
CA ARG A 336 -71.81 -41.76 -83.03
C ARG A 336 -72.65 -41.69 -84.29
N ASP A 337 -72.76 -40.52 -84.90
CA ASP A 337 -73.50 -40.36 -86.14
C ASP A 337 -72.80 -41.07 -87.31
N GLN A 338 -71.46 -41.08 -87.33
CA GLN A 338 -70.68 -41.89 -88.27
C GLN A 338 -70.92 -43.39 -88.05
N GLU A 339 -70.98 -43.88 -86.81
CA GLU A 339 -71.35 -45.27 -86.53
C GLU A 339 -72.76 -45.60 -87.02
N ARG A 340 -73.74 -44.72 -86.77
CA ARG A 340 -75.12 -44.87 -87.27
C ARG A 340 -75.19 -44.91 -88.80
N ILE A 341 -74.50 -43.99 -89.47
CA ILE A 341 -74.43 -43.95 -90.94
C ILE A 341 -73.75 -45.21 -91.47
N ASN A 342 -72.67 -45.67 -90.86
CA ASN A 342 -72.00 -46.90 -91.27
C ASN A 342 -72.89 -48.14 -91.09
N LYS A 343 -73.73 -48.18 -90.04
CA LYS A 343 -74.75 -49.22 -89.86
C LYS A 343 -75.83 -49.15 -90.94
N GLN A 344 -76.38 -47.97 -91.22
CA GLN A 344 -77.35 -47.76 -92.29
C GLN A 344 -76.77 -48.10 -93.67
N LEU A 345 -75.49 -47.82 -93.92
CA LEU A 345 -74.80 -48.20 -95.14
C LEU A 345 -74.69 -49.72 -95.29
N LYS A 346 -74.43 -50.48 -94.21
CA LYS A 346 -74.47 -51.95 -94.22
C LYS A 346 -75.87 -52.49 -94.52
N GLU A 347 -76.91 -51.93 -93.89
CA GLU A 347 -78.31 -52.31 -94.17
C GLU A 347 -78.68 -52.02 -95.64
N ILE A 348 -78.19 -50.91 -96.20
CA ILE A 348 -78.38 -50.57 -97.63
C ILE A 348 -77.58 -51.51 -98.55
N GLU A 349 -76.37 -51.94 -98.17
CA GLU A 349 -75.63 -52.97 -98.92
C GLU A 349 -76.36 -54.31 -98.94
N GLU A 350 -77.05 -54.67 -97.85
CA GLU A 350 -77.94 -55.83 -97.79
C GLU A 350 -79.21 -55.61 -98.66
N MET A 351 -79.78 -54.40 -98.67
CA MET A 351 -80.89 -54.04 -99.57
C MET A 351 -80.49 -54.06 -101.06
N LYS A 352 -79.24 -53.69 -101.38
CA LYS A 352 -78.66 -53.79 -102.72
C LYS A 352 -78.62 -55.23 -103.23
N ARG A 353 -78.44 -56.21 -102.33
CA ARG A 353 -78.49 -57.65 -102.66
C ARG A 353 -79.91 -58.17 -102.87
N SER A 354 -80.94 -57.44 -102.44
CA SER A 354 -82.37 -57.84 -102.50
C SER A 354 -83.23 -57.05 -103.51
N GLY A 355 -82.62 -56.16 -104.31
CA GLY A 355 -83.26 -55.59 -105.51
C GLY A 355 -84.42 -54.63 -105.26
N VAL A 356 -84.35 -53.80 -104.22
CA VAL A 356 -85.46 -52.90 -103.80
C VAL A 356 -85.43 -51.53 -104.51
N SER A 357 -86.58 -51.04 -104.99
CA SER A 357 -86.71 -49.84 -105.85
C SER A 357 -86.51 -48.47 -105.15
N SER A 358 -86.42 -48.43 -103.81
CA SER A 358 -86.26 -47.20 -103.02
C SER A 358 -84.80 -46.72 -102.85
N LEU A 359 -83.83 -47.50 -103.33
CA LEU A 359 -82.39 -47.29 -103.17
C LEU A 359 -81.87 -45.89 -103.61
N PRO A 360 -82.28 -45.30 -104.76
CA PRO A 360 -81.70 -44.04 -105.23
C PRO A 360 -81.97 -42.85 -104.29
N LYS A 361 -83.18 -42.76 -103.71
CA LYS A 361 -83.57 -41.67 -102.79
C LYS A 361 -82.83 -41.75 -101.45
N LEU A 362 -82.51 -42.97 -100.99
CA LEU A 362 -81.69 -43.18 -99.79
C LEU A 362 -80.24 -42.78 -100.03
N VAL A 363 -79.68 -43.16 -101.19
CA VAL A 363 -78.30 -42.81 -101.56
C VAL A 363 -78.13 -41.28 -101.71
N SER A 364 -79.10 -40.57 -102.28
CA SER A 364 -79.02 -39.11 -102.37
C SER A 364 -79.08 -38.44 -100.99
N ARG A 365 -79.96 -38.90 -100.10
CA ARG A 365 -80.08 -38.37 -98.74
C ARG A 365 -78.83 -38.62 -97.90
N ILE A 366 -78.20 -39.79 -98.04
CA ILE A 366 -76.93 -40.08 -97.36
C ILE A 366 -75.78 -39.22 -97.91
N ARG A 367 -75.75 -38.96 -99.23
CA ARG A 367 -74.75 -38.03 -99.80
C ARG A 367 -74.91 -36.62 -99.26
N GLU A 368 -76.13 -36.12 -99.13
CA GLU A 368 -76.38 -34.81 -98.52
C GLU A 368 -75.96 -34.76 -97.04
N ILE A 369 -76.28 -35.80 -96.26
CA ILE A 369 -75.86 -35.90 -94.86
C ILE A 369 -74.32 -35.95 -94.76
N LYS A 370 -73.66 -36.79 -95.57
CA LYS A 370 -72.19 -36.85 -95.61
C LYS A 370 -71.58 -35.50 -95.99
N LYS A 371 -72.15 -34.80 -96.97
CA LYS A 371 -71.66 -33.49 -97.39
C LYS A 371 -71.75 -32.46 -96.25
N LYS A 372 -72.89 -32.38 -95.56
CA LYS A 372 -73.05 -31.50 -94.39
C LYS A 372 -72.09 -31.83 -93.25
N GLN A 373 -71.87 -33.12 -92.97
CA GLN A 373 -70.91 -33.55 -91.95
C GLN A 373 -69.47 -33.22 -92.31
N ILE A 374 -69.08 -33.31 -93.59
CA ILE A 374 -67.75 -32.91 -94.05
C ILE A 374 -67.56 -31.40 -93.85
N GLU A 375 -68.54 -30.57 -94.24
CA GLU A 375 -68.49 -29.12 -94.04
C GLU A 375 -68.45 -28.73 -92.54
N GLU A 376 -69.18 -29.45 -91.67
CA GLU A 376 -69.10 -29.25 -90.21
C GLU A 376 -67.76 -29.70 -89.63
N LEU A 377 -67.20 -30.82 -90.10
CA LEU A 377 -65.87 -31.29 -89.69
C LEU A 377 -64.80 -30.28 -90.07
N GLU A 378 -64.83 -29.72 -91.28
CA GLU A 378 -63.88 -28.70 -91.72
C GLU A 378 -63.92 -27.46 -90.81
N LYS A 379 -65.11 -26.99 -90.41
CA LYS A 379 -65.25 -25.89 -89.45
C LYS A 379 -64.65 -26.23 -88.08
N ILE A 380 -64.93 -27.43 -87.57
CA ILE A 380 -64.38 -27.90 -86.28
C ILE A 380 -62.86 -28.04 -86.36
N TYR A 381 -62.29 -28.49 -87.48
CA TYR A 381 -60.85 -28.57 -87.66
C TYR A 381 -60.19 -27.20 -87.61
N GLU A 382 -60.79 -26.18 -88.24
CA GLU A 382 -60.26 -24.82 -88.21
C GLU A 382 -60.40 -24.20 -86.81
N GLU A 383 -61.54 -24.39 -86.13
CA GLU A 383 -61.72 -23.96 -84.73
C GLU A 383 -60.71 -24.64 -83.80
N ARG A 384 -60.48 -25.94 -83.97
CA ARG A 384 -59.50 -26.71 -83.19
C ARG A 384 -58.10 -26.17 -83.36
N LYS A 385 -57.70 -25.86 -84.60
CA LYS A 385 -56.38 -25.28 -84.90
C LYS A 385 -56.21 -23.92 -84.22
N ASN A 386 -57.24 -23.08 -84.27
CA ASN A 386 -57.23 -21.75 -83.64
C ASN A 386 -57.10 -21.85 -82.10
N ILE A 387 -57.77 -22.83 -81.50
CA ILE A 387 -57.65 -23.10 -80.05
C ILE A 387 -56.28 -23.70 -79.70
N ASP A 388 -55.72 -24.59 -80.52
CA ASP A 388 -54.37 -25.14 -80.34
C ASP A 388 -53.30 -24.03 -80.39
N GLU A 389 -53.46 -23.03 -81.27
CA GLU A 389 -52.58 -21.84 -81.31
C GLU A 389 -52.73 -21.00 -80.04
N ARG A 390 -53.97 -20.65 -79.63
CA ARG A 390 -54.23 -19.94 -78.36
C ARG A 390 -53.67 -20.69 -77.15
N ARG A 391 -53.75 -22.02 -77.14
CA ARG A 391 -53.19 -22.87 -76.07
C ARG A 391 -51.67 -22.77 -76.00
N LYS A 392 -50.98 -22.78 -77.15
CA LYS A 392 -49.52 -22.59 -77.19
C LYS A 392 -49.09 -21.23 -76.65
N ASP A 393 -49.86 -20.17 -76.95
CA ASP A 393 -49.58 -18.83 -76.42
C ASP A 393 -49.75 -18.78 -74.89
N VAL A 394 -50.77 -19.45 -74.36
CA VAL A 394 -50.98 -19.60 -72.91
C VAL A 394 -49.84 -20.41 -72.27
N GLU A 395 -49.45 -21.55 -72.84
CA GLU A 395 -48.33 -22.37 -72.33
C GLU A 395 -47.00 -21.60 -72.36
N ALA A 396 -46.77 -20.78 -73.39
CA ALA A 396 -45.60 -19.90 -73.47
C ALA A 396 -45.63 -18.79 -72.40
N ALA A 397 -46.80 -18.20 -72.13
CA ALA A 397 -46.98 -17.21 -71.08
C ALA A 397 -46.79 -17.81 -69.67
N GLU A 398 -47.33 -19.00 -69.41
CA GLU A 398 -47.14 -19.73 -68.15
C GLU A 398 -45.65 -20.02 -67.89
N LYS A 399 -44.91 -20.41 -68.93
CA LYS A 399 -43.47 -20.62 -68.83
C LYS A 399 -42.72 -19.33 -68.48
N ARG A 400 -43.03 -18.20 -69.12
CA ARG A 400 -42.42 -16.89 -68.82
C ARG A 400 -42.66 -16.48 -67.36
N ILE A 401 -43.89 -16.63 -66.88
CA ILE A 401 -44.24 -16.35 -65.48
C ILE A 401 -43.46 -17.25 -64.52
N LYS A 402 -43.29 -18.53 -64.85
CA LYS A 402 -42.51 -19.45 -64.03
C LYS A 402 -41.04 -19.02 -63.94
N ASP A 403 -40.44 -18.65 -65.07
CA ASP A 403 -39.04 -18.20 -65.12
C ASP A 403 -38.82 -16.88 -64.35
N GLU A 404 -39.76 -15.93 -64.46
CA GLU A 404 -39.76 -14.68 -63.69
C GLU A 404 -39.91 -14.92 -62.18
N ARG A 405 -40.82 -15.83 -61.77
CA ARG A 405 -40.97 -16.23 -60.35
C ARG A 405 -39.68 -16.81 -59.77
N GLU A 406 -38.96 -17.65 -60.53
CA GLU A 406 -37.67 -18.20 -60.09
C GLU A 406 -36.54 -17.16 -60.06
N LYS A 407 -36.63 -16.09 -60.86
CA LYS A 407 -35.71 -14.95 -60.76
C LYS A 407 -35.95 -14.18 -59.47
N ILE A 408 -37.20 -13.84 -59.17
CA ILE A 408 -37.58 -13.10 -57.95
C ILE A 408 -37.24 -13.88 -56.68
N LYS A 409 -37.50 -15.20 -56.65
CA LYS A 409 -37.10 -16.05 -55.51
C LYS A 409 -35.59 -15.98 -55.22
N ARG A 410 -34.76 -15.90 -56.27
CA ARG A 410 -33.30 -15.77 -56.11
C ARG A 410 -32.89 -14.41 -55.58
N GLU A 411 -33.55 -13.33 -56.03
CA GLU A 411 -33.33 -11.97 -55.51
C GLU A 411 -33.75 -11.85 -54.04
N ILE A 412 -34.93 -12.36 -53.67
CA ILE A 412 -35.39 -12.42 -52.28
C ILE A 412 -34.35 -13.12 -51.39
N LYS A 413 -33.82 -14.27 -51.83
CA LYS A 413 -32.82 -15.03 -51.06
C LYS A 413 -31.49 -14.25 -50.87
N LYS A 414 -31.09 -13.42 -51.84
CA LYS A 414 -29.92 -12.55 -51.72
C LYS A 414 -30.16 -11.46 -50.68
N LEU A 415 -31.30 -10.78 -50.76
CA LEU A 415 -31.68 -9.73 -49.83
C LEU A 415 -31.86 -10.25 -48.40
N GLU A 416 -32.42 -11.45 -48.20
CA GLU A 416 -32.50 -12.10 -46.89
C GLU A 416 -31.11 -12.36 -46.28
N SER A 417 -30.12 -12.73 -47.10
CA SER A 417 -28.73 -12.91 -46.65
C SER A 417 -28.07 -11.59 -46.25
N GLU A 418 -28.30 -10.53 -47.00
CA GLU A 418 -27.77 -9.19 -46.70
C GLU A 418 -28.42 -8.60 -45.44
N LEU A 419 -29.74 -8.75 -45.30
CA LEU A 419 -30.46 -8.34 -44.10
C LEU A 419 -29.98 -9.11 -42.85
N TYR A 420 -29.65 -10.40 -42.99
CA TYR A 420 -29.04 -11.18 -41.90
C TYR A 420 -27.67 -10.63 -41.50
N LYS A 421 -26.80 -10.29 -42.46
CA LYS A 421 -25.49 -9.67 -42.17
C LYS A 421 -25.64 -8.36 -41.39
N ILE A 422 -26.59 -7.51 -41.80
CA ILE A 422 -26.88 -6.24 -41.11
C ILE A 422 -27.45 -6.48 -39.70
N LYS A 423 -28.35 -7.46 -39.51
CA LYS A 423 -28.90 -7.83 -38.19
C LYS A 423 -27.84 -8.39 -37.25
N THR A 424 -26.84 -9.12 -37.75
CA THR A 424 -25.73 -9.65 -36.94
C THR A 424 -24.84 -8.51 -36.44
N ILE A 425 -24.55 -7.51 -37.27
CA ILE A 425 -23.82 -6.29 -36.87
C ILE A 425 -24.57 -5.50 -35.77
N LYS A 426 -25.91 -5.53 -35.78
CA LYS A 426 -26.74 -4.90 -34.74
C LYS A 426 -26.67 -5.64 -33.38
N LYS A 427 -26.48 -6.97 -33.39
CA LYS A 427 -26.32 -7.80 -32.19
C LYS A 427 -24.99 -7.57 -31.46
N GLU A 428 -24.00 -7.01 -32.14
CA GLU A 428 -22.71 -6.59 -31.58
C GLU A 428 -22.77 -5.22 -30.84
N GLY A 429 -23.97 -4.72 -30.53
CA GLY A 429 -24.16 -3.70 -29.49
C GLY A 429 -24.25 -2.23 -29.93
N LYS A 430 -24.93 -1.92 -31.05
CA LYS A 430 -25.29 -0.51 -31.38
C LYS A 430 -26.79 -0.37 -31.68
N GLU A 431 -27.46 0.58 -31.02
CA GLU A 431 -28.90 0.82 -31.16
C GLU A 431 -29.30 1.24 -32.57
N ALA A 432 -30.19 0.48 -33.22
CA ALA A 432 -30.85 0.90 -34.46
C ALA A 432 -32.20 1.61 -34.18
N PRO A 433 -32.68 2.49 -35.07
CA PRO A 433 -33.90 3.26 -34.84
C PRO A 433 -35.13 2.36 -34.72
N LYS A 434 -35.73 2.31 -33.52
CA LYS A 434 -36.82 1.38 -33.13
C LYS A 434 -38.08 1.47 -34.02
N LYS A 435 -38.47 2.66 -34.51
CA LYS A 435 -39.74 2.87 -35.22
C LYS A 435 -39.82 2.35 -36.66
N LYS A 436 -38.68 2.08 -37.34
CA LYS A 436 -38.68 1.51 -38.71
C LYS A 436 -38.62 -0.01 -38.73
N LEU A 437 -37.95 -0.62 -37.74
CA LEU A 437 -37.85 -2.08 -37.63
C LEU A 437 -39.21 -2.74 -37.39
N GLU A 438 -40.06 -2.12 -36.55
CA GLU A 438 -41.41 -2.61 -36.26
C GLU A 438 -42.29 -2.62 -37.52
N ARG A 439 -42.14 -1.62 -38.41
CA ARG A 439 -42.91 -1.55 -39.66
C ARG A 439 -42.54 -2.69 -40.61
N VAL A 440 -41.23 -2.94 -40.77
CA VAL A 440 -40.71 -4.03 -41.60
C VAL A 440 -41.06 -5.40 -41.01
N GLU A 441 -41.09 -5.56 -39.68
CA GLU A 441 -41.50 -6.81 -39.04
C GLU A 441 -43.00 -7.10 -39.17
N VAL A 442 -43.85 -6.07 -39.11
CA VAL A 442 -45.30 -6.18 -39.34
C VAL A 442 -45.61 -6.53 -40.79
N ASP A 443 -44.94 -5.90 -41.76
CA ASP A 443 -45.12 -6.19 -43.19
C ASP A 443 -44.62 -7.62 -43.54
N LEU A 444 -43.51 -8.06 -42.93
CA LEU A 444 -42.98 -9.42 -43.10
C LEU A 444 -43.90 -10.51 -42.48
N GLN A 445 -44.60 -10.21 -41.38
CA GLN A 445 -45.59 -11.13 -40.81
C GLN A 445 -46.84 -11.25 -41.67
N ARG A 446 -47.36 -10.12 -42.17
CA ARG A 446 -48.54 -10.08 -43.04
C ARG A 446 -48.32 -10.89 -44.33
N LEU A 447 -47.16 -10.73 -44.96
CA LEU A 447 -46.79 -11.48 -46.17
C LEU A 447 -46.56 -12.97 -45.90
N LYS A 448 -46.05 -13.36 -44.73
CA LYS A 448 -45.92 -14.77 -44.33
C LYS A 448 -47.28 -15.45 -44.12
N GLU A 449 -48.27 -14.74 -43.61
CA GLU A 449 -49.65 -15.25 -43.48
C GLU A 449 -50.36 -15.38 -44.83
N GLU A 450 -50.16 -14.43 -45.75
CA GLU A 450 -50.68 -14.52 -47.11
C GLU A 450 -50.02 -15.66 -47.92
N HIS A 451 -48.72 -15.88 -47.73
CA HIS A 451 -48.00 -17.01 -48.33
C HIS A 451 -48.42 -18.37 -47.75
N LYS A 452 -48.79 -18.41 -46.46
CA LYS A 452 -49.34 -19.60 -45.80
C LYS A 452 -50.73 -19.95 -46.34
N LYS A 453 -51.59 -18.95 -46.59
CA LYS A 453 -52.90 -19.13 -47.24
C LYS A 453 -52.79 -19.65 -48.68
N THR A 454 -51.76 -19.25 -49.43
CA THR A 454 -51.51 -19.79 -50.79
C THR A 454 -50.95 -21.22 -50.75
N LYS A 455 -50.12 -21.57 -49.75
CA LYS A 455 -49.57 -22.93 -49.56
C LYS A 455 -50.61 -23.99 -49.16
N GLU A 456 -51.74 -23.60 -48.56
CA GLU A 456 -52.83 -24.54 -48.22
C GLU A 456 -53.60 -25.02 -49.46
N SER A 457 -53.44 -24.38 -50.62
CA SER A 457 -54.03 -24.82 -51.90
C SER A 457 -53.18 -25.82 -52.71
N THR A 458 -51.94 -26.09 -52.30
CA THR A 458 -50.96 -26.96 -53.00
C THR A 458 -50.55 -28.20 -52.18
N LYS A 459 -51.41 -28.73 -51.32
CA LYS A 459 -51.12 -29.92 -50.48
C LYS A 459 -51.29 -31.29 -51.16
N LYS A 460 -51.58 -31.35 -52.46
CA LYS A 460 -51.81 -32.64 -53.18
C LYS A 460 -50.62 -33.15 -53.99
N GLU A 461 -49.68 -32.29 -54.40
CA GLU A 461 -48.53 -32.69 -55.24
C GLU A 461 -47.31 -33.15 -54.42
N ASP A 462 -47.07 -32.55 -53.24
CA ASP A 462 -45.90 -32.90 -52.40
C ASP A 462 -45.96 -34.34 -51.82
N ILE A 463 -47.16 -34.92 -51.65
CA ILE A 463 -47.34 -36.29 -51.12
C ILE A 463 -46.95 -37.37 -52.16
N GLU A 464 -47.08 -37.06 -53.45
CA GLU A 464 -46.77 -38.00 -54.54
C GLU A 464 -45.25 -38.08 -54.79
N ASP A 465 -44.54 -36.94 -54.73
CA ASP A 465 -43.08 -36.89 -54.91
C ASP A 465 -42.32 -37.58 -53.77
N GLU A 466 -42.84 -37.51 -52.54
CA GLU A 466 -42.22 -38.15 -51.37
C GLU A 466 -42.37 -39.69 -51.41
N LYS A 467 -43.53 -40.19 -51.89
CA LYS A 467 -43.74 -41.63 -52.14
C LYS A 467 -42.80 -42.18 -53.22
N ILE A 468 -42.60 -41.43 -54.31
CA ILE A 468 -41.71 -41.86 -55.39
C ILE A 468 -40.26 -41.93 -54.91
N LYS A 469 -39.80 -40.97 -54.10
CA LYS A 469 -38.47 -41.00 -53.48
C LYS A 469 -38.28 -42.24 -52.60
N MET A 470 -39.26 -42.56 -51.75
CA MET A 470 -39.20 -43.77 -50.91
C MET A 470 -39.07 -45.04 -51.76
N MET A 471 -39.86 -45.19 -52.82
CA MET A 471 -39.82 -46.38 -53.69
C MET A 471 -38.49 -46.53 -54.44
N ILE A 472 -37.87 -45.42 -54.86
CA ILE A 472 -36.55 -45.44 -55.50
C ILE A 472 -35.46 -45.86 -54.52
N ASN A 473 -35.51 -45.38 -53.27
CA ASN A 473 -34.57 -45.80 -52.23
C ASN A 473 -34.72 -47.29 -51.90
N SER A 474 -35.95 -47.78 -51.77
CA SER A 474 -36.18 -49.22 -51.57
C SER A 474 -35.64 -50.08 -52.73
N LEU A 475 -35.65 -49.58 -53.97
CA LEU A 475 -35.00 -50.28 -55.09
C LEU A 475 -33.47 -50.32 -54.95
N ILE A 476 -32.85 -49.25 -54.44
CA ILE A 476 -31.40 -49.21 -54.19
C ILE A 476 -31.03 -50.21 -53.10
N ASP A 477 -31.73 -50.17 -51.96
CA ASP A 477 -31.49 -51.07 -50.83
C ASP A 477 -31.62 -52.54 -51.25
N LEU A 478 -32.62 -52.84 -52.07
CA LEU A 478 -32.91 -54.20 -52.51
C LEU A 478 -31.86 -54.74 -53.50
N VAL A 479 -31.20 -53.88 -54.27
CA VAL A 479 -30.03 -54.26 -55.09
C VAL A 479 -28.76 -54.37 -54.24
N ASP A 480 -28.61 -53.53 -53.22
CA ASP A 480 -27.45 -53.57 -52.30
C ASP A 480 -27.45 -54.85 -51.45
N GLU A 481 -28.61 -55.25 -50.90
CA GLU A 481 -28.76 -56.45 -50.06
C GLU A 481 -28.57 -57.77 -50.82
N ASN A 482 -28.97 -57.82 -52.10
CA ASN A 482 -28.95 -59.07 -52.88
C ASN A 482 -27.73 -59.20 -53.82
N GLU A 483 -26.86 -58.19 -53.90
CA GLU A 483 -25.74 -58.00 -54.85
C GLU A 483 -26.15 -57.95 -56.33
N GLU A 484 -27.04 -58.84 -56.76
CA GLU A 484 -27.69 -58.88 -58.07
C GLU A 484 -29.16 -59.30 -57.96
N ILE A 485 -30.06 -58.66 -58.71
CA ILE A 485 -31.48 -59.06 -58.77
C ILE A 485 -32.08 -58.85 -60.16
N GLY A 486 -32.96 -59.77 -60.59
CA GLY A 486 -33.74 -59.64 -61.81
C GLY A 486 -34.76 -58.49 -61.74
N LEU A 487 -34.96 -57.77 -62.84
CA LEU A 487 -35.82 -56.59 -62.92
C LEU A 487 -37.29 -56.93 -62.63
N LYS A 488 -37.79 -58.08 -63.08
CA LYS A 488 -39.13 -58.60 -62.75
C LYS A 488 -39.25 -59.00 -61.30
N GLU A 489 -38.19 -59.57 -60.73
CA GLU A 489 -38.17 -59.94 -59.31
C GLU A 489 -38.17 -58.70 -58.41
N ALA A 490 -37.40 -57.67 -58.78
CA ALA A 490 -37.41 -56.37 -58.10
C ALA A 490 -38.78 -55.70 -58.18
N ALA A 491 -39.43 -55.72 -59.35
CA ALA A 491 -40.79 -55.21 -59.52
C ALA A 491 -41.82 -55.93 -58.64
N LYS A 492 -41.68 -57.25 -58.50
CA LYS A 492 -42.54 -58.07 -57.64
C LYS A 492 -42.30 -57.81 -56.14
N LYS A 493 -41.04 -57.69 -55.70
CA LYS A 493 -40.70 -57.40 -54.29
C LYS A 493 -41.11 -56.00 -53.85
N LEU A 494 -41.12 -55.04 -54.77
CA LEU A 494 -41.54 -53.65 -54.51
C LEU A 494 -43.02 -53.38 -54.77
N ASP A 495 -43.78 -54.37 -55.25
CA ASP A 495 -45.19 -54.27 -55.64
C ASP A 495 -45.48 -53.09 -56.60
N VAL A 496 -44.65 -52.95 -57.65
CA VAL A 496 -44.77 -51.87 -58.65
C VAL A 496 -44.62 -52.40 -60.07
N ASN A 497 -45.08 -51.61 -61.05
CA ASN A 497 -44.98 -51.98 -62.47
C ASN A 497 -43.52 -52.09 -62.93
N GLU A 498 -43.18 -53.16 -63.63
CA GLU A 498 -41.86 -53.44 -64.23
C GLU A 498 -41.29 -52.25 -65.02
N TYR A 499 -42.15 -51.49 -65.72
CA TYR A 499 -41.78 -50.29 -66.46
C TYR A 499 -41.21 -49.18 -65.57
N LEU A 500 -41.74 -49.01 -64.36
CA LEU A 500 -41.27 -48.00 -63.40
C LEU A 500 -39.91 -48.38 -62.83
N VAL A 501 -39.74 -49.65 -62.43
CA VAL A 501 -38.44 -50.17 -61.98
C VAL A 501 -37.39 -49.97 -63.06
N ARG A 502 -37.70 -50.32 -64.32
CA ARG A 502 -36.79 -50.10 -65.45
C ARG A 502 -36.43 -48.64 -65.67
N ARG A 503 -37.40 -47.72 -65.49
CA ARG A 503 -37.16 -46.28 -65.63
C ARG A 503 -36.28 -45.75 -64.51
N TRP A 504 -36.49 -46.19 -63.27
CA TRP A 504 -35.66 -45.83 -62.13
C TRP A 504 -34.24 -46.39 -62.24
N SER A 505 -34.09 -47.67 -62.61
CA SER A 505 -32.78 -48.30 -62.80
C SER A 505 -31.94 -47.56 -63.85
N ARG A 506 -32.51 -47.10 -64.97
CA ARG A 506 -31.79 -46.28 -65.96
C ARG A 506 -31.34 -44.92 -65.43
N LEU A 507 -32.12 -44.31 -64.53
CA LEU A 507 -31.74 -43.03 -63.91
C LEU A 507 -30.59 -43.23 -62.91
N LEU A 508 -30.62 -44.35 -62.18
CA LEU A 508 -29.59 -44.73 -61.21
C LEU A 508 -28.29 -45.19 -61.90
N GLU A 509 -28.40 -45.84 -63.06
CA GLU A 509 -27.28 -46.23 -63.92
C GLU A 509 -26.51 -45.02 -64.46
N LYS A 510 -27.20 -43.95 -64.87
CA LYS A 510 -26.53 -42.69 -65.26
C LYS A 510 -25.68 -42.08 -64.14
N ARG A 511 -25.95 -42.43 -62.88
CA ARG A 511 -25.21 -41.96 -61.70
C ARG A 511 -24.25 -43.02 -61.14
N ASN A 512 -24.12 -44.17 -61.82
CA ASN A 512 -23.30 -45.32 -61.40
C ASN A 512 -23.73 -45.91 -60.05
N ILE A 513 -25.01 -45.80 -59.68
CA ILE A 513 -25.56 -46.34 -58.43
C ILE A 513 -25.98 -47.80 -58.61
N ILE A 514 -26.62 -48.12 -59.75
CA ILE A 514 -27.00 -49.48 -60.17
C ILE A 514 -26.50 -49.69 -61.59
N GLU A 515 -25.95 -50.87 -61.92
CA GLU A 515 -25.62 -51.27 -63.28
C GLU A 515 -26.70 -52.21 -63.85
N MET A 516 -27.12 -51.99 -65.10
CA MET A 516 -28.09 -52.85 -65.77
C MET A 516 -27.41 -53.77 -66.79
N LYS A 517 -27.47 -55.08 -66.56
CA LYS A 517 -27.02 -56.08 -67.53
C LYS A 517 -28.20 -56.67 -68.28
N THR A 518 -28.16 -56.58 -69.61
CA THR A 518 -29.19 -57.14 -70.50
C THR A 518 -28.60 -58.37 -71.21
N PRO A 519 -28.90 -59.60 -70.76
CA PRO A 519 -28.43 -60.80 -71.43
C PRO A 519 -29.16 -61.03 -72.76
N LEU A 520 -28.54 -61.79 -73.69
CA LEU A 520 -29.11 -62.13 -75.01
C LEU A 520 -30.41 -62.96 -74.91
N LEU A 521 -30.58 -63.73 -73.84
CA LEU A 521 -31.81 -64.41 -73.44
C LEU A 521 -31.93 -64.31 -71.91
N GLY A 522 -33.10 -63.90 -71.40
CA GLY A 522 -33.38 -63.79 -69.96
C GLY A 522 -33.94 -62.43 -69.54
N ASP A 523 -34.20 -62.27 -68.24
CA ASP A 523 -34.62 -60.99 -67.66
C ASP A 523 -33.43 -60.03 -67.47
N ILE A 524 -33.69 -58.73 -67.44
CA ILE A 524 -32.65 -57.72 -67.16
C ILE A 524 -32.20 -57.90 -65.71
N VAL A 525 -30.89 -57.89 -65.46
CA VAL A 525 -30.32 -58.02 -64.11
C VAL A 525 -29.77 -56.67 -63.65
N LEU A 526 -30.14 -56.27 -62.44
CA LEU A 526 -29.67 -55.08 -61.75
C LEU A 526 -28.55 -55.48 -60.78
N ARG A 527 -27.43 -54.78 -60.83
CA ARG A 527 -26.27 -55.02 -59.95
C ARG A 527 -25.84 -53.74 -59.24
N ARG A 528 -25.12 -53.88 -58.13
CA ARG A 528 -24.46 -52.78 -57.43
C ARG A 528 -23.51 -52.02 -58.36
N GLY A 529 -23.64 -50.69 -58.42
CA GLY A 529 -22.74 -49.80 -59.14
C GLY A 529 -21.66 -49.17 -58.26
N ALA A 530 -20.60 -48.65 -58.88
CA ALA A 530 -19.41 -48.16 -58.18
C ALA A 530 -19.64 -46.97 -57.21
N ASN A 531 -20.76 -46.24 -57.33
CA ASN A 531 -21.09 -45.11 -56.46
C ASN A 531 -22.14 -45.44 -55.38
N MET A 532 -22.52 -46.72 -55.21
CA MET A 532 -23.56 -47.11 -54.25
C MET A 532 -23.20 -46.75 -52.80
N GLU A 533 -21.93 -46.89 -52.40
CA GLU A 533 -21.44 -46.55 -51.04
C GLU A 533 -21.21 -45.05 -50.80
N ARG A 534 -21.22 -44.21 -51.85
CA ARG A 534 -21.07 -42.75 -51.72
C ARG A 534 -22.37 -42.04 -51.37
N LEU A 535 -23.47 -42.77 -51.28
CA LEU A 535 -24.78 -42.26 -50.89
C LEU A 535 -25.05 -42.50 -49.41
N GLY A 536 -24.51 -41.63 -48.56
CA GLY A 536 -25.20 -41.32 -47.31
C GLY A 536 -26.55 -40.69 -47.64
N ARG A 537 -27.62 -41.51 -47.69
CA ARG A 537 -29.05 -41.17 -47.77
C ARG A 537 -29.40 -39.91 -48.59
N VAL A 538 -29.91 -40.10 -49.80
CA VAL A 538 -30.49 -39.04 -50.66
C VAL A 538 -31.60 -38.29 -49.89
N TYR A 539 -31.39 -37.01 -49.56
CA TYR A 539 -32.44 -36.05 -49.16
C TYR A 539 -33.01 -35.34 -50.41
#